data_AF-A0A1I4AFB1-F1
#
_entry.id   AF-A0A1I4AFB1-F1
#
_cell.length_a   1.000
_cell.length_b   1.000
_cell.length_c   1.000
_cell.angle_alpha   90.00
_cell.angle_beta   90.00
_cell.angle_gamma   90.00
#
_symmetry.space_group_name_H-M   'P 1'
#
loop_
_entity.id
_entity.type
_entity.pdbx_description
1 polymer ?
#
loop_
_entity_poly.entity_id
_entity_poly.type
_entity_poly.pdbx_seq_one_letter_code
_entity_poly.pdbx_strand_id
1 'polypeptide(L)'
;PDGRTLASGGDDGTVRLWDTANHRERATITGYQSPVKSVAFTPDGKTLASGDVDGTVRLWDTASGRKIAQLTGHQDGISSVAFAPDGRTLASSGDKDGTVRLWDVSYLVEPLPFLCAQVRRSFTLQEWERYVPEGPAYQKICP
;
A
#
# COMPACT_ATOMS: atom_id res chain seq x y z
N PRO A 1 -12.70 3.20 3.41
CA PRO A 1 -12.76 1.91 2.68
C PRO A 1 -14.18 1.66 2.16
N ASP A 2 -14.33 0.91 1.06
CA ASP A 2 -15.59 0.68 0.35
C ASP A 2 -16.60 -0.24 1.09
N GLY A 3 -16.16 -0.86 2.18
CA GLY A 3 -16.95 -1.80 2.98
C GLY A 3 -17.19 -3.15 2.30
N ARG A 4 -16.61 -3.40 1.11
CA ARG A 4 -16.83 -4.63 0.34
C ARG A 4 -15.74 -5.66 0.55
N THR A 5 -14.51 -5.20 0.80
CA THR A 5 -13.36 -6.08 1.03
C THR A 5 -12.93 -6.02 2.50
N LEU A 6 -12.77 -7.19 3.12
CA LEU A 6 -12.13 -7.34 4.43
C LEU A 6 -10.72 -7.93 4.23
N ALA A 7 -9.76 -7.50 5.05
CA ALA A 7 -8.42 -8.06 5.09
C ALA A 7 -8.13 -8.65 6.47
N SER A 8 -7.42 -9.77 6.51
CA SER A 8 -6.92 -10.37 7.74
C SER A 8 -5.46 -10.78 7.57
N GLY A 9 -4.61 -10.41 8.53
CA GLY A 9 -3.26 -10.97 8.68
C GLY A 9 -3.28 -12.22 9.56
N GLY A 10 -2.45 -13.20 9.23
CA GLY A 10 -2.36 -14.48 9.94
C GLY A 10 -0.97 -14.74 10.53
N ASP A 11 -0.95 -15.53 11.61
CA ASP A 11 0.28 -16.10 12.16
C ASP A 11 0.91 -17.15 11.21
N ASP A 12 0.16 -17.60 10.20
CA ASP A 12 0.64 -18.45 9.10
C ASP A 12 1.47 -17.68 8.04
N GLY A 13 1.75 -16.39 8.27
CA GLY A 13 2.50 -15.56 7.33
C GLY A 13 1.71 -15.25 6.06
N THR A 14 0.38 -15.17 6.17
CA THR A 14 -0.47 -14.79 5.04
C THR A 14 -1.31 -13.55 5.34
N VAL A 15 -1.68 -12.85 4.27
CA VAL A 15 -2.78 -11.88 4.30
C VAL A 15 -3.88 -12.41 3.40
N ARG A 16 -5.10 -12.46 3.91
CA ARG A 16 -6.27 -12.94 3.16
C ARG A 16 -7.23 -11.79 2.91
N LEU A 17 -7.75 -11.72 1.70
CA LEU A 17 -8.79 -10.78 1.29
C LEU A 17 -10.10 -11.51 1.13
N TRP A 18 -11.17 -10.93 1.68
CA TRP A 18 -12.50 -11.54 1.74
C TRP A 18 -13.51 -10.61 1.09
N ASP A 19 -14.40 -11.20 0.29
CA ASP A 19 -15.61 -10.53 -0.14
C ASP A 19 -16.65 -10.63 0.98
N THR A 20 -17.06 -9.47 1.48
CA THR A 20 -17.99 -9.37 2.62
C THR A 20 -19.43 -9.68 2.25
N ALA A 21 -19.81 -9.55 0.98
CA ALA A 21 -21.18 -9.77 0.52
C ALA A 21 -21.50 -11.25 0.39
N ASN A 22 -20.52 -12.08 -0.02
CA ASN A 22 -20.70 -13.52 -0.19
C ASN A 22 -19.91 -14.37 0.82
N HIS A 23 -19.15 -13.75 1.72
CA HIS A 23 -18.35 -14.39 2.76
C HIS A 23 -17.31 -15.39 2.23
N ARG A 24 -16.71 -15.10 1.06
CA ARG A 24 -15.68 -15.95 0.45
C ARG A 24 -14.32 -15.28 0.44
N GLU A 25 -13.29 -16.09 0.59
CA GLU A 25 -11.93 -15.68 0.32
C GLU A 25 -11.79 -15.34 -1.18
N ARG A 26 -11.33 -14.13 -1.47
CA ARG A 26 -11.09 -13.63 -2.83
C ARG A 26 -9.64 -13.83 -3.26
N ALA A 27 -8.70 -13.66 -2.33
CA ALA A 27 -7.28 -13.80 -2.59
C ALA A 27 -6.50 -14.09 -1.30
N THR A 28 -5.40 -14.82 -1.44
CA THR A 28 -4.38 -14.98 -0.39
C THR A 28 -3.05 -14.43 -0.90
N ILE A 29 -2.50 -13.47 -0.16
CA ILE A 29 -1.18 -12.89 -0.35
C ILE A 29 -0.19 -13.67 0.51
N THR A 30 0.78 -14.30 -0.14
CA THR A 30 1.82 -15.13 0.48
C THR A 30 3.21 -14.49 0.36
N GLY A 31 4.22 -15.15 0.93
CA GLY A 31 5.61 -14.73 0.81
C GLY A 31 6.15 -13.95 2.01
N TYR A 32 5.34 -13.74 3.06
CA TYR A 32 5.86 -13.35 4.37
C TYR A 32 6.60 -14.53 4.98
N GLN A 33 7.71 -14.24 5.65
CA GLN A 33 8.48 -15.26 6.40
C GLN A 33 8.13 -15.26 7.89
N SER A 34 7.21 -14.37 8.29
CA SER A 34 6.90 -14.06 9.68
C SER A 34 5.40 -13.77 9.83
N PRO A 35 4.83 -13.95 11.04
CA PRO A 35 3.45 -13.60 11.35
C PRO A 35 3.08 -12.17 10.96
N VAL A 36 1.93 -11.99 10.32
CA VAL A 36 1.39 -10.66 9.98
C VAL A 36 0.51 -10.19 11.13
N LYS A 37 0.92 -9.13 11.82
CA LYS A 37 0.25 -8.65 13.05
C LYS A 37 -0.75 -7.53 12.81
N SER A 38 -0.59 -6.77 11.72
CA SER A 38 -1.46 -5.63 11.45
C SER A 38 -1.67 -5.44 9.95
N VAL A 39 -2.88 -5.02 9.58
CA VAL A 39 -3.25 -4.66 8.22
C VAL A 39 -4.13 -3.41 8.24
N ALA A 40 -3.97 -2.52 7.25
CA ALA A 40 -4.79 -1.33 7.10
C ALA A 40 -4.99 -0.98 5.63
N PHE A 41 -6.21 -0.64 5.24
CA PHE A 41 -6.49 -0.11 3.90
C PHE A 41 -6.27 1.40 3.86
N THR A 42 -5.89 1.91 2.70
CA THR A 42 -6.10 3.32 2.38
C THR A 42 -7.58 3.68 2.43
N PRO A 43 -7.94 4.96 2.63
CA PRO A 43 -9.34 5.40 2.65
C PRO A 43 -10.12 5.03 1.39
N ASP A 44 -9.49 5.07 0.22
CA ASP A 44 -10.06 4.68 -1.07
C ASP A 44 -10.11 3.15 -1.31
N GLY A 45 -9.48 2.37 -0.43
CA GLY A 45 -9.44 0.92 -0.47
C GLY A 45 -8.53 0.32 -1.53
N LYS A 46 -7.79 1.12 -2.33
CA LYS A 46 -6.96 0.61 -3.42
C LYS A 46 -5.66 -0.01 -2.94
N THR A 47 -5.12 0.47 -1.82
CA THR A 47 -3.87 -0.03 -1.25
C THR A 47 -4.10 -0.65 0.12
N LEU A 48 -3.42 -1.77 0.36
CA LEU A 48 -3.34 -2.41 1.66
C LEU A 48 -1.91 -2.30 2.20
N ALA A 49 -1.77 -1.84 3.44
CA ALA A 49 -0.54 -1.97 4.21
C ALA A 49 -0.63 -3.20 5.12
N SER A 50 0.49 -3.88 5.28
CA SER A 50 0.66 -4.99 6.21
C SER A 50 1.96 -4.84 6.98
N GLY A 51 1.94 -5.06 8.29
CA GLY A 51 3.11 -5.12 9.15
C GLY A 51 3.29 -6.52 9.73
N ASP A 52 4.51 -7.07 9.64
CA ASP A 52 4.84 -8.39 10.17
C ASP A 52 5.96 -8.34 11.22
N VAL A 53 6.25 -9.50 11.80
CA VAL A 53 7.28 -9.66 12.84
C VAL A 53 8.71 -9.49 12.31
N ASP A 54 8.93 -9.39 10.98
CA ASP A 54 10.27 -9.12 10.44
C ASP A 54 10.67 -7.63 10.49
N GLY A 55 9.77 -6.77 10.97
CA GLY A 55 10.00 -5.33 11.13
C GLY A 55 9.79 -4.54 9.84
N THR A 56 9.14 -5.15 8.86
CA THR A 56 8.87 -4.52 7.57
C THR A 56 7.40 -4.22 7.40
N VAL A 57 7.11 -3.05 6.83
CA VAL A 57 5.79 -2.72 6.30
C VAL A 57 5.76 -2.97 4.80
N ARG A 58 4.76 -3.68 4.30
CA ARG A 58 4.59 -3.97 2.86
C ARG A 58 3.31 -3.32 2.37
N LEU A 59 3.38 -2.75 1.17
CA LEU A 59 2.24 -2.15 0.47
C LEU A 59 1.81 -3.05 -0.69
N TRP A 60 0.50 -3.20 -0.86
CA TRP A 60 -0.10 -4.11 -1.84
C TRP A 60 -1.19 -3.39 -2.62
N ASP A 61 -1.24 -3.66 -3.91
CA ASP A 61 -2.38 -3.30 -4.76
C ASP A 61 -3.50 -4.31 -4.52
N THR A 62 -4.66 -3.84 -4.07
CA THR A 62 -5.77 -4.71 -3.65
C THR A 62 -6.50 -5.36 -4.83
N ALA A 63 -6.41 -4.78 -6.02
CA ALA A 63 -7.06 -5.29 -7.21
C ALA A 63 -6.31 -6.49 -7.80
N SER A 64 -4.97 -6.39 -7.88
CA SER A 64 -4.08 -7.39 -8.47
C SER A 64 -3.41 -8.30 -7.45
N GLY A 65 -3.38 -7.91 -6.16
CA GLY A 65 -2.63 -8.60 -5.11
C GLY A 65 -1.11 -8.44 -5.23
N ARG A 66 -0.61 -7.58 -6.13
CA ARG A 66 0.83 -7.37 -6.35
C ARG A 66 1.42 -6.46 -5.27
N LYS A 67 2.65 -6.76 -4.87
CA LYS A 67 3.43 -5.91 -3.97
C LYS A 67 3.81 -4.61 -4.69
N ILE A 68 3.45 -3.48 -4.10
CA ILE A 68 3.80 -2.14 -4.56
C ILE A 68 5.19 -1.76 -4.02
N ALA A 69 5.39 -1.92 -2.72
CA ALA A 69 6.60 -1.45 -2.05
C ALA A 69 6.88 -2.20 -0.74
N GLN A 70 8.11 -2.04 -0.26
CA GLN A 70 8.56 -2.50 1.04
C GLN A 70 9.21 -1.33 1.78
N LEU A 71 8.76 -1.06 3.00
CA LEU A 71 9.24 0.01 3.87
C LEU A 71 10.02 -0.62 5.01
N THR A 72 11.33 -0.38 5.04
CA THR A 72 12.26 -0.93 6.03
C THR A 72 12.78 0.18 6.93
N GLY A 73 13.09 -0.16 8.19
CA GLY A 73 13.71 0.77 9.13
C GLY A 73 13.37 0.52 10.59
N HIS A 74 12.24 -0.12 10.89
CA HIS A 74 11.99 -0.63 12.24
C HIS A 74 13.05 -1.68 12.60
N GLN A 75 13.41 -1.73 13.88
CA GLN A 75 14.44 -2.63 14.41
C GLN A 75 13.85 -3.85 15.13
N ASP A 76 12.52 -3.90 15.21
CA ASP A 76 11.74 -5.02 15.72
C ASP A 76 10.45 -5.15 14.90
N GLY A 77 9.65 -6.18 15.16
CA GLY A 77 8.40 -6.48 14.47
C GLY A 77 7.41 -5.31 14.51
N ILE A 78 6.57 -5.23 13.48
CA ILE A 78 5.54 -4.21 13.40
C ILE A 78 4.33 -4.64 14.25
N SER A 79 3.96 -3.81 15.21
CA SER A 79 2.80 -4.05 16.07
C SER A 79 1.51 -3.48 15.48
N SER A 80 1.58 -2.35 14.78
CA SER A 80 0.42 -1.71 14.16
C SER A 80 0.79 -0.90 12.93
N VAL A 81 -0.14 -0.82 11.98
CA VAL A 81 -0.10 0.10 10.83
C VAL A 81 -1.42 0.86 10.70
N ALA A 82 -1.37 2.12 10.28
CA ALA A 82 -2.57 2.94 10.08
C ALA A 82 -2.34 4.01 9.00
N PHE A 83 -3.28 4.10 8.05
CA PHE A 83 -3.28 5.18 7.07
C PHE A 83 -3.95 6.44 7.62
N ALA A 84 -3.39 7.59 7.29
CA ALA A 84 -4.04 8.87 7.46
C ALA A 84 -5.28 8.98 6.54
N PRO A 85 -6.28 9.82 6.89
CA PRO A 85 -7.47 10.01 6.07
C PRO A 85 -7.21 10.56 4.66
N ASP A 86 -6.03 11.14 4.42
CA ASP A 86 -5.62 11.60 3.09
C ASP A 86 -5.09 10.48 2.18
N GLY A 87 -4.83 9.29 2.73
CA GLY A 87 -4.24 8.15 2.02
C GLY A 87 -2.77 8.31 1.63
N ARG A 88 -2.12 9.41 2.01
CA ARG A 88 -0.74 9.75 1.60
C ARG A 88 0.28 9.47 2.68
N THR A 89 -0.16 9.51 3.94
CA THR A 89 0.71 9.20 5.09
C THR A 89 0.33 7.86 5.69
N LEU A 90 1.33 7.01 5.91
CA LEU A 90 1.20 5.77 6.68
C LEU A 90 1.97 5.92 7.99
N ALA A 91 1.37 5.52 9.11
CA ALA A 91 2.05 5.35 10.38
C ALA A 91 2.29 3.87 10.66
N SER A 92 3.46 3.53 11.20
CA SER A 92 3.75 2.20 11.74
C SER A 92 4.43 2.28 13.10
N SER A 93 4.11 1.35 13.99
CA SER A 93 4.75 1.21 15.29
C SER A 93 5.57 -0.07 15.35
N GLY A 94 6.80 0.02 15.87
CA GLY A 94 7.58 -1.15 16.21
C GLY A 94 7.15 -1.69 17.57
N ASP A 95 7.19 -3.00 17.74
CA ASP A 95 6.76 -3.69 18.96
C ASP A 95 7.69 -3.34 20.14
N LYS A 96 8.99 -3.61 19.98
CA LYS A 96 9.98 -3.38 21.04
C LYS A 96 11.01 -2.31 20.72
N ASP A 97 11.03 -1.79 19.48
CA ASP A 97 11.91 -0.67 19.15
C ASP A 97 11.43 0.67 19.75
N GLY A 98 10.18 0.72 20.23
CA GLY A 98 9.59 1.88 20.91
C GLY A 98 9.37 3.08 20.00
N THR A 99 9.41 2.89 18.68
CA THR A 99 9.30 3.97 17.70
C THR A 99 7.98 3.92 16.95
N VAL A 100 7.51 5.11 16.57
CA VAL A 100 6.50 5.29 15.51
C VAL A 100 7.21 5.96 14.33
N ARG A 101 7.02 5.38 13.14
CA ARG A 101 7.52 5.94 11.88
C ARG A 101 6.36 6.44 11.04
N LEU A 102 6.57 7.60 10.42
CA LEU A 102 5.67 8.16 9.43
C LEU A 102 6.31 8.02 8.05
N TRP A 103 5.53 7.51 7.12
CA TRP A 103 5.95 7.26 5.75
C TRP A 103 5.09 8.11 4.82
N ASP A 104 5.72 8.94 4.00
CA ASP A 104 5.06 9.47 2.81
C ASP A 104 5.01 8.35 1.77
N VAL A 105 3.81 7.96 1.37
CA VAL A 105 3.58 6.92 0.37
C VAL A 105 2.93 7.47 -0.89
N SER A 106 2.73 8.79 -1.00
CA SER A 106 2.02 9.43 -2.11
C SER A 106 2.61 9.07 -3.48
N TYR A 107 3.94 9.03 -3.56
CA TYR A 107 4.68 8.66 -4.77
C TYR A 107 4.63 7.16 -5.10
N LEU A 108 4.22 6.31 -4.13
CA LEU A 108 4.14 4.86 -4.30
C LEU A 108 2.73 4.41 -4.72
N VAL A 109 1.69 5.12 -4.28
CA VAL A 109 0.29 4.73 -4.51
C VAL A 109 -0.37 5.51 -5.64
N GLU A 110 0.07 6.74 -5.94
CA GLU A 110 -0.43 7.57 -7.06
C GLU A 110 0.70 8.37 -7.74
N PRO A 111 1.61 7.71 -8.48
CA PRO A 111 2.77 8.38 -9.07
C PRO A 111 2.40 9.45 -10.11
N LEU A 112 1.28 9.28 -10.80
CA LEU A 112 0.89 10.16 -11.91
C LEU A 112 0.41 11.55 -11.50
N PRO A 113 -0.61 11.71 -10.62
CA PRO A 113 -1.00 13.02 -10.11
C PRO A 113 0.16 13.73 -9.41
N PHE A 114 1.01 12.98 -8.70
CA PHE A 114 2.20 13.53 -8.05
C PHE A 114 3.21 14.09 -9.07
N LEU A 115 3.59 13.31 -10.08
CA LEU A 115 4.47 13.75 -11.17
C LEU A 115 3.89 14.96 -11.90
N CYS A 116 2.59 14.94 -12.19
CA CYS A 116 1.87 16.04 -12.82
C CYS A 116 1.84 17.32 -11.96
N ALA A 117 1.63 17.20 -10.65
CA ALA A 117 1.63 18.33 -9.71
C ALA A 117 3.02 18.97 -9.57
N GLN A 118 4.09 18.17 -9.62
CA GLN A 118 5.46 18.71 -9.60
C GLN A 118 5.80 19.51 -10.87
N VAL A 119 5.33 19.06 -12.03
CA VAL A 119 5.74 19.60 -13.33
C VAL A 119 4.94 20.84 -13.74
N ARG A 120 3.82 21.16 -13.08
CA ARG A 120 2.98 22.36 -13.30
C ARG A 120 2.54 22.59 -14.76
N ARG A 121 2.63 21.56 -15.60
CA ARG A 121 2.17 21.50 -17.00
C ARG A 121 1.87 20.06 -17.38
N SER A 122 1.12 19.86 -18.45
CA SER A 122 0.97 18.53 -19.06
C SER A 122 2.30 17.99 -19.57
N PHE A 123 2.49 16.68 -19.43
CA PHE A 123 3.57 15.96 -20.10
C PHE A 123 3.33 15.90 -21.61
N THR A 124 4.41 15.94 -22.37
CA THR A 124 4.40 15.47 -23.76
C THR A 124 4.28 13.94 -23.79
N LEU A 125 3.88 13.37 -24.93
CA LEU A 125 3.82 11.91 -25.10
C LEU A 125 5.16 11.23 -24.75
N GLN A 126 6.26 11.85 -25.18
CA GLN A 126 7.61 11.33 -24.97
C GLN A 126 8.04 11.37 -23.48
N GLU A 127 7.62 12.39 -22.74
CA GLU A 127 7.83 12.47 -21.29
C GLU A 127 6.95 11.47 -20.55
N TRP A 128 5.71 11.26 -21.00
CA TRP A 128 4.81 10.27 -20.42
C TRP A 128 5.38 8.86 -20.56
N GLU A 129 5.82 8.47 -21.76
CA GLU A 129 6.45 7.17 -21.99
C GLU A 129 7.74 6.99 -21.17
N ARG A 130 8.46 8.08 -20.90
CA ARG A 130 9.69 8.06 -20.12
C ARG A 130 9.48 7.95 -18.61
N TYR A 131 8.52 8.70 -18.08
CA TYR A 131 8.30 8.82 -16.63
C TYR A 131 7.17 7.93 -16.11
N VAL A 132 6.34 7.39 -17.01
CA VAL A 132 5.15 6.59 -16.71
C VAL A 132 5.14 5.31 -17.59
N PRO A 133 6.22 4.50 -17.59
CA PRO A 133 6.33 3.36 -18.50
C PRO A 133 5.34 2.23 -18.20
N GLU A 134 4.88 2.10 -16.94
CA GLU A 134 3.91 1.09 -16.49
C GLU A 134 2.58 1.69 -16.01
N GLY A 135 2.33 2.96 -16.33
CA GLY A 135 1.07 3.62 -15.94
C GLY A 135 -0.02 3.55 -17.02
N PRO A 136 -1.16 4.24 -16.82
CA PRO A 136 -2.24 4.29 -17.78
C PRO A 136 -1.81 4.89 -19.13
N ALA A 137 -2.65 4.66 -20.15
CA ALA A 137 -2.46 5.24 -21.48
C ALA A 137 -2.32 6.77 -21.40
N TYR A 138 -1.54 7.33 -22.34
CA TYR A 138 -1.22 8.75 -22.39
C TYR A 138 -2.47 9.63 -22.27
N GLN A 139 -2.41 10.59 -21.35
CA GLN A 139 -3.42 11.64 -21.19
C GLN A 139 -2.80 12.99 -21.53
N LYS A 140 -3.43 13.72 -22.46
CA LYS A 140 -2.96 15.04 -22.92
C LYS A 140 -3.05 16.12 -21.83
N ILE A 141 -3.93 15.92 -20.85
CA ILE A 141 -4.09 16.77 -19.68
C ILE A 141 -3.66 15.94 -18.49
N CYS A 142 -2.67 16.46 -17.74
CA CYS A 142 -2.31 15.90 -16.45
C CYS A 142 -3.52 15.92 -15.52
N PRO A 143 -3.96 14.78 -14.96
CA PRO A 143 -5.08 14.72 -14.03
C PRO A 143 -4.79 15.48 -12.72
#